data_AF-A0A9E5GGA2-F1
#
_entry.id   AF-A0A9E5GGA2-F1
#
_cell.length_a   1.000
_cell.length_b   1.000
_cell.length_c   1.000
_cell.angle_alpha   90.00
_cell.angle_beta   90.00
_cell.angle_gamma   90.00
#
_symmetry.space_group_name_H-M   'P 1'
#
loop_
_entity.id
_entity.type
_entity.pdbx_description
1 polymer ?
#
loop_
_entity_poly.entity_id
_entity_poly.type
_entity_poly.pdbx_seq_one_letter_code
_entity_poly.pdbx_strand_id
1 'polypeptide(L)'
;IANLNMLRDGEAQLGVAVTSIMYESFNGIGSFEGRPNPNLRVMIGLYANPNQVVVTKNSNINSLKDLVGKRFASGAPGSTTEVETGLHLNTSGIAYPDGLRVQYVGFTEAIDLMRNRQLDGAWIMAGIPNAAVTEMLSTADGKLLSLEMELIEDLQKAYPWYGAYTIPAGTYPGQTEDVLTSAIKITICTDARVDDDVIYDLTKTFWENFEELKATQAPLKKVDPLQAVKDLAGLPIHEGAARYYREIGLL
;
A
#
# COMPACT_ATOMS: atom_id res chain seq x y z
N ILE A 1 1.46 -14.35 -0.31
CA ILE A 1 2.30 -15.50 -0.72
C ILE A 1 1.45 -16.74 -0.99
N ALA A 2 0.71 -17.30 0.00
CA ALA A 2 -0.10 -18.51 -0.18
C ALA A 2 -1.03 -18.47 -1.42
N ASN A 3 -1.81 -17.40 -1.58
CA ASN A 3 -2.68 -17.19 -2.75
C ASN A 3 -1.92 -17.30 -4.08
N LEU A 4 -0.70 -16.75 -4.17
CA LEU A 4 0.09 -16.78 -5.41
C LEU A 4 0.67 -18.16 -5.70
N ASN A 5 1.01 -18.94 -4.66
CA ASN A 5 1.39 -20.35 -4.84
C ASN A 5 0.19 -21.17 -5.33
N MET A 6 -0.99 -20.99 -4.74
CA MET A 6 -2.21 -21.70 -5.17
C MET A 6 -2.59 -21.36 -6.63
N LEU A 7 -2.45 -20.10 -7.05
CA LEU A 7 -2.62 -19.70 -8.45
C LEU A 7 -1.62 -20.41 -9.37
N ARG A 8 -0.33 -20.37 -9.02
CA ARG A 8 0.73 -21.04 -9.81
C ARG A 8 0.47 -22.53 -9.96
N ASP A 9 0.10 -23.18 -8.86
CA ASP A 9 -0.08 -24.63 -8.77
C ASP A 9 -1.45 -25.07 -9.35
N GLY A 10 -2.31 -24.12 -9.74
CA GLY A 10 -3.62 -24.38 -10.34
C GLY A 10 -4.71 -24.78 -9.34
N GLU A 11 -4.42 -24.67 -8.03
CA GLU A 11 -5.33 -24.96 -6.93
C GLU A 11 -6.37 -23.85 -6.71
N ALA A 12 -6.09 -22.64 -7.22
CA ALA A 12 -7.01 -21.52 -7.26
C ALA A 12 -6.96 -20.84 -8.62
N GLN A 13 -8.07 -20.21 -9.03
CA GLN A 13 -8.15 -19.41 -10.26
C GLN A 13 -8.10 -17.91 -9.98
N LEU A 14 -8.45 -17.48 -8.77
CA LEU A 14 -8.37 -16.08 -8.32
C LEU A 14 -7.68 -15.98 -6.96
N GLY A 15 -6.97 -14.89 -6.74
CA GLY A 15 -6.33 -14.58 -5.46
C GLY A 15 -6.31 -13.09 -5.18
N VAL A 16 -6.24 -12.72 -3.91
CA VAL A 16 -5.98 -11.32 -3.52
C VAL A 16 -4.52 -11.19 -3.11
N ALA A 17 -3.83 -10.21 -3.67
CA ALA A 17 -2.42 -9.94 -3.36
C ALA A 17 -2.08 -8.45 -3.59
N VAL A 18 -1.04 -7.99 -2.92
CA VAL A 18 -0.47 -6.65 -3.13
C VAL A 18 0.54 -6.68 -4.27
N THR A 19 0.66 -5.58 -5.01
CA THR A 19 1.53 -5.48 -6.19
C THR A 19 3.00 -5.78 -5.90
N SER A 20 3.52 -5.48 -4.71
CA SER A 20 4.90 -5.80 -4.32
C SER A 20 5.18 -7.31 -4.33
N ILE A 21 4.36 -8.08 -3.62
CA ILE A 21 4.49 -9.55 -3.53
C ILE A 21 4.15 -10.22 -4.87
N MET A 22 3.25 -9.63 -5.67
CA MET A 22 3.01 -10.10 -7.04
C MET A 22 4.21 -9.86 -7.95
N TYR A 23 4.87 -8.71 -7.85
CA TYR A 23 6.07 -8.39 -8.61
C TYR A 23 7.22 -9.34 -8.25
N GLU A 24 7.43 -9.61 -6.96
CA GLU A 24 8.37 -10.64 -6.50
C GLU A 24 8.05 -12.01 -7.11
N SER A 25 6.78 -12.43 -7.08
CA SER A 25 6.34 -13.70 -7.63
C SER A 25 6.52 -13.77 -9.15
N PHE A 26 6.19 -12.71 -9.88
CA PHE A 26 6.28 -12.67 -11.34
C PHE A 26 7.74 -12.82 -11.79
N ASN A 27 8.65 -12.12 -11.13
CA ASN A 27 10.08 -12.10 -11.47
C ASN A 27 10.90 -13.21 -10.79
N GLY A 28 10.35 -13.89 -9.78
CA GLY A 28 11.05 -14.95 -9.06
C GLY A 28 12.17 -14.43 -8.18
N ILE A 29 11.94 -13.31 -7.49
CA ILE A 29 12.88 -12.65 -6.58
C ILE A 29 12.31 -12.60 -5.15
N GLY A 30 13.14 -12.25 -4.17
CA GLY A 30 12.69 -12.02 -2.80
C GLY A 30 12.08 -13.28 -2.19
N SER A 31 10.81 -13.23 -1.78
CA SER A 31 10.11 -14.40 -1.22
C SER A 31 9.98 -15.57 -2.22
N PHE A 32 10.16 -15.29 -3.52
CA PHE A 32 10.02 -16.22 -4.64
C PHE A 32 11.35 -16.47 -5.36
N GLU A 33 12.49 -16.19 -4.73
CA GLU A 33 13.82 -16.39 -5.33
C GLU A 33 13.95 -17.74 -6.06
N GLY A 34 14.30 -17.68 -7.35
CA GLY A 34 14.46 -18.85 -8.22
C GLY A 34 13.16 -19.53 -8.68
N ARG A 35 11.99 -18.93 -8.39
CA ARG A 35 10.66 -19.49 -8.68
C ARG A 35 9.72 -18.47 -9.36
N PRO A 36 10.07 -17.96 -10.56
CA PRO A 36 9.24 -16.98 -11.27
C PRO A 36 7.88 -17.56 -11.69
N ASN A 37 6.84 -16.72 -11.71
CA ASN A 37 5.50 -17.03 -12.19
C ASN A 37 5.09 -16.08 -13.33
N PRO A 38 5.53 -16.32 -14.57
CA PRO A 38 5.24 -15.45 -15.72
C PRO A 38 3.77 -15.50 -16.16
N ASN A 39 2.98 -16.44 -15.65
CA ASN A 39 1.55 -16.54 -15.93
C ASN A 39 0.69 -15.69 -15.00
N LEU A 40 1.25 -15.11 -13.94
CA LEU A 40 0.48 -14.24 -13.05
C LEU A 40 -0.07 -13.03 -13.82
N ARG A 41 -1.37 -12.75 -13.64
CA ARG A 41 -2.07 -11.62 -14.25
C ARG A 41 -2.84 -10.83 -13.20
N VAL A 42 -2.96 -9.53 -13.41
CA VAL A 42 -3.92 -8.69 -12.67
C VAL A 42 -5.29 -8.82 -13.33
N MET A 43 -6.34 -9.04 -12.53
CA MET A 43 -7.72 -8.93 -12.99
C MET A 43 -8.27 -7.54 -12.65
N ILE A 44 -8.12 -7.11 -11.40
CA ILE A 44 -8.65 -5.82 -10.90
C ILE A 44 -7.66 -5.20 -9.92
N GLY A 45 -7.24 -3.96 -10.14
CA GLY A 45 -6.69 -3.11 -9.09
C GLY A 45 -7.82 -2.64 -8.17
N LEU A 46 -7.73 -2.98 -6.87
CA LEU A 46 -8.71 -2.57 -5.87
C LEU A 46 -8.29 -1.21 -5.28
N TYR A 47 -8.11 -1.15 -3.96
CA TYR A 47 -7.74 0.06 -3.24
C TYR A 47 -6.25 0.08 -2.94
N ALA A 48 -5.73 1.27 -2.68
CA ALA A 48 -4.35 1.47 -2.27
C ALA A 48 -4.20 1.28 -0.75
N ASN A 49 -3.03 0.83 -0.33
CA ASN A 49 -2.60 0.77 1.06
C ASN A 49 -1.50 1.84 1.26
N PRO A 50 -1.86 3.07 1.65
CA PRO A 50 -0.92 4.16 1.75
C PRO A 50 -0.03 4.07 2.98
N ASN A 51 1.19 4.58 2.83
CA ASN A 51 2.11 4.85 3.92
C ASN A 51 1.72 6.16 4.60
N GLN A 52 1.68 6.18 5.93
CA GLN A 52 1.22 7.30 6.73
C GLN A 52 2.24 7.54 7.83
N VAL A 53 2.98 8.64 7.71
CA VAL A 53 4.00 9.03 8.68
C VAL A 53 3.38 10.01 9.66
N VAL A 54 3.18 9.57 10.90
CA VAL A 54 2.60 10.41 11.95
C VAL A 54 3.72 10.87 12.87
N VAL A 55 3.83 12.17 13.10
CA VAL A 55 4.83 12.76 13.99
C VAL A 55 4.15 13.70 14.98
N THR A 56 4.68 13.82 16.19
CA THR A 56 4.16 14.78 17.17
C THR A 56 4.46 16.20 16.73
N LYS A 57 3.55 17.16 16.95
CA LYS A 57 3.77 18.57 16.54
C LYS A 57 4.99 19.20 17.24
N ASN A 58 5.29 18.76 18.47
CA ASN A 58 6.40 19.29 19.28
C ASN A 58 7.77 18.68 18.92
N SER A 59 7.85 17.72 17.99
CA SER A 59 9.10 17.05 17.59
C SER A 59 10.01 17.87 16.67
N ASN A 60 9.48 18.97 16.11
CA ASN A 60 10.08 19.75 15.02
C ASN A 60 10.39 18.93 13.75
N ILE A 61 9.62 17.87 13.49
CA ILE A 61 9.73 17.06 12.26
C ILE A 61 8.81 17.63 11.17
N ASN A 62 9.39 18.02 10.04
CA ASN A 62 8.67 18.56 8.88
C ASN A 62 9.03 17.86 7.55
N SER A 63 10.02 16.96 7.58
CA SER A 63 10.41 16.09 6.48
C SER A 63 10.94 14.75 7.03
N LEU A 64 11.09 13.72 6.19
CA LEU A 64 11.72 12.48 6.64
C LEU A 64 13.14 12.71 7.16
N LYS A 65 13.89 13.67 6.61
CA LYS A 65 15.27 14.00 7.04
C LYS A 65 15.33 14.43 8.50
N ASP A 66 14.27 15.04 9.04
CA ASP A 66 14.21 15.46 10.44
C ASP A 66 14.01 14.28 11.42
N LEU A 67 13.80 13.06 10.91
CA LEU A 67 13.71 11.83 11.71
C LEU A 67 15.07 11.38 12.25
N VAL A 68 16.18 11.87 11.71
CA VAL A 68 17.53 11.49 12.17
C VAL A 68 17.69 11.78 13.67
N GLY A 69 18.06 10.74 14.43
CA GLY A 69 18.21 10.76 15.89
C GLY A 69 16.91 10.76 16.70
N LYS A 70 15.73 10.80 16.05
CA LYS A 70 14.42 10.82 16.71
C LYS A 70 14.01 9.42 17.16
N ARG A 71 13.11 9.37 18.14
CA ARG A 71 12.50 8.13 18.64
C ARG A 71 11.30 7.81 17.78
N PHE A 72 11.35 6.72 17.03
CA PHE A 72 10.37 6.49 15.98
C PHE A 72 9.94 5.02 15.95
N ALA A 73 8.63 4.78 15.89
CA ALA A 73 8.11 3.43 15.70
C ALA A 73 8.09 3.08 14.21
N SER A 74 8.84 2.06 13.82
CA SER A 74 8.87 1.57 12.43
C SER A 74 7.81 0.49 12.15
N GLY A 75 7.14 -0.01 13.18
CA GLY A 75 6.20 -1.14 13.08
C GLY A 75 6.68 -2.34 13.89
N ALA A 76 5.82 -3.35 14.02
CA ALA A 76 6.16 -4.56 14.76
C ALA A 76 7.27 -5.36 14.04
N PRO A 77 8.12 -6.11 14.76
CA PRO A 77 9.17 -6.92 14.16
C PRO A 77 8.63 -7.87 13.07
N GLY A 78 9.26 -7.87 11.90
CA GLY A 78 8.89 -8.67 10.74
C GLY A 78 7.61 -8.22 10.03
N SER A 79 7.01 -7.09 10.42
CA SER A 79 5.81 -6.56 9.77
C SER A 79 6.13 -5.89 8.45
N THR A 80 5.16 -5.85 7.52
CA THR A 80 5.31 -5.07 6.29
C THR A 80 5.57 -3.60 6.59
N THR A 81 4.97 -3.02 7.64
CA THR A 81 5.24 -1.63 8.04
C THR A 81 6.71 -1.39 8.37
N GLU A 82 7.38 -2.34 9.03
CA GLU A 82 8.81 -2.24 9.32
C GLU A 82 9.64 -2.23 8.03
N VAL A 83 9.31 -3.13 7.10
CA VAL A 83 9.96 -3.21 5.78
C VAL A 83 9.75 -1.89 5.03
N GLU A 84 8.52 -1.39 4.95
CA GLU A 84 8.18 -0.13 4.31
C GLU A 84 8.97 1.04 4.90
N THR A 85 9.04 1.13 6.22
CA THR A 85 9.82 2.18 6.91
C THR A 85 11.28 2.13 6.48
N GLY A 86 11.88 0.93 6.46
CA GLY A 86 13.27 0.74 6.04
C GLY A 86 13.51 1.13 4.58
N LEU A 87 12.64 0.70 3.66
CA LEU A 87 12.75 1.04 2.24
C LEU A 87 12.66 2.55 2.00
N HIS A 88 11.71 3.23 2.63
CA HIS A 88 11.52 4.68 2.46
C HIS A 88 12.68 5.48 3.05
N LEU A 89 13.11 5.15 4.26
CA LEU A 89 14.21 5.87 4.91
C LEU A 89 15.52 5.68 4.15
N ASN A 90 15.86 4.44 3.77
CA ASN A 90 17.07 4.17 2.99
C ASN A 90 17.05 4.86 1.62
N THR A 91 15.92 4.82 0.89
CA THR A 91 15.79 5.55 -0.40
C THR A 91 15.90 7.06 -0.21
N SER A 92 15.42 7.60 0.92
CA SER A 92 15.58 9.03 1.27
C SER A 92 17.00 9.41 1.74
N GLY A 93 17.94 8.46 1.76
CA GLY A 93 19.33 8.66 2.19
C GLY A 93 19.53 8.63 3.71
N ILE A 94 18.53 8.19 4.48
CA ILE A 94 18.60 8.04 5.94
C ILE A 94 18.98 6.60 6.26
N ALA A 95 20.10 6.42 6.96
CA ALA A 95 20.52 5.10 7.40
C ALA A 95 19.46 4.51 8.34
N TYR A 96 18.86 3.39 7.96
CA TYR A 96 17.93 2.64 8.82
C TYR A 96 18.54 1.27 9.17
N PRO A 97 18.50 0.84 10.46
CA PRO A 97 17.87 1.52 11.59
C PRO A 97 18.77 2.56 12.29
N ASP A 98 20.08 2.56 12.03
CA ASP A 98 21.10 3.24 12.85
C ASP A 98 20.97 4.78 12.91
N GLY A 99 20.34 5.40 11.92
CA GLY A 99 20.08 6.84 11.89
C GLY A 99 18.97 7.28 12.83
N LEU A 100 18.23 6.36 13.46
CA LEU A 100 17.09 6.64 14.33
C LEU A 100 17.23 5.93 15.69
N ARG A 101 16.44 6.35 16.67
CA ARG A 101 16.20 5.59 17.91
C ARG A 101 14.94 4.75 17.73
N VAL A 102 15.06 3.71 16.92
CA VAL A 102 13.92 2.89 16.47
C VAL A 102 13.28 2.11 17.62
N GLN A 103 11.95 2.07 17.64
CA GLN A 103 11.18 1.13 18.46
C GLN A 103 10.34 0.23 17.55
N TYR A 104 10.45 -1.08 17.75
CA TYR A 104 9.72 -2.07 16.96
C TYR A 104 8.45 -2.47 17.68
N VAL A 105 7.38 -1.71 17.45
CA VAL A 105 6.11 -1.82 18.17
C VAL A 105 4.92 -1.73 17.22
N GLY A 106 3.80 -2.33 17.61
CA GLY A 106 2.54 -2.24 16.86
C GLY A 106 1.88 -0.86 16.98
N PHE A 107 0.83 -0.62 16.18
CA PHE A 107 0.17 0.69 16.11
C PHE A 107 -0.39 1.15 17.47
N THR A 108 -1.03 0.25 18.22
CA THR A 108 -1.61 0.56 19.54
C THR A 108 -0.54 0.97 20.55
N GLU A 109 0.57 0.24 20.63
CA GLU A 109 1.66 0.58 21.53
C GLU A 109 2.36 1.89 21.11
N ALA A 110 2.50 2.14 19.81
CA ALA A 110 3.03 3.40 19.31
C ALA A 110 2.19 4.61 19.75
N ILE A 111 0.85 4.48 19.78
CA ILE A 111 -0.05 5.54 20.28
C ILE A 111 0.28 5.88 21.74
N ASP A 112 0.37 4.88 22.60
CA ASP A 112 0.62 5.09 24.04
C ASP A 112 2.00 5.68 24.30
N LEU A 113 3.01 5.20 23.58
CA LEU A 113 4.36 5.76 23.66
C LEU A 113 4.42 7.21 23.16
N MET A 114 3.67 7.57 22.11
CA MET A 114 3.56 8.97 21.66
C MET A 114 2.86 9.84 22.71
N ARG A 115 1.74 9.39 23.30
CA ARG A 115 1.05 10.10 24.41
C ARG A 115 1.98 10.36 25.58
N ASN A 116 2.79 9.37 25.93
CA ASN A 116 3.76 9.45 27.01
C ASN A 116 5.05 10.20 26.62
N ARG A 117 5.11 10.79 25.43
CA ARG A 117 6.28 11.51 24.89
C ARG A 117 7.54 10.66 24.83
N GLN A 118 7.38 9.35 24.69
CA GLN A 118 8.46 8.36 24.54
C GLN A 118 8.79 8.10 23.06
N LEU A 119 7.86 8.43 22.15
CA LEU A 119 8.06 8.47 20.70
C LEU A 119 7.80 9.87 20.15
N ASP A 120 8.55 10.22 19.11
CA ASP A 120 8.41 11.45 18.35
C ASP A 120 7.53 11.24 17.10
N GLY A 121 7.33 9.97 16.68
CA GLY A 121 6.43 9.58 15.60
C GLY A 121 6.35 8.07 15.38
N ALA A 122 5.52 7.67 14.42
CA ALA A 122 5.31 6.30 14.00
C ALA A 122 5.02 6.22 12.49
N TRP A 123 5.43 5.13 11.87
CA TRP A 123 5.02 4.75 10.52
C TRP A 123 3.81 3.83 10.58
N ILE A 124 2.81 4.11 9.75
CA ILE A 124 1.59 3.30 9.63
C ILE A 124 1.36 3.01 8.15
N MET A 125 1.35 1.74 7.74
CA MET A 125 0.87 1.35 6.42
C MET A 125 -0.50 0.70 6.56
N ALA A 126 -1.55 1.44 6.21
CA ALA A 126 -2.93 0.97 6.34
C ALA A 126 -3.87 1.80 5.45
N GLY A 127 -5.00 1.20 5.04
CA GLY A 127 -6.04 1.91 4.31
C GLY A 127 -6.67 3.04 5.13
N ILE A 128 -7.01 4.15 4.48
CA ILE A 128 -7.60 5.34 5.12
C ILE A 128 -9.15 5.31 5.14
N PRO A 129 -9.81 5.97 6.10
CA PRO A 129 -9.23 6.40 7.36
C PRO A 129 -8.85 5.19 8.23
N ASN A 130 -7.78 5.31 9.02
CA ASN A 130 -7.33 4.30 9.96
C ASN A 130 -7.52 4.78 11.41
N ALA A 131 -8.07 3.91 12.27
CA ALA A 131 -8.37 4.24 13.66
C ALA A 131 -7.14 4.67 14.48
N ALA A 132 -5.99 4.01 14.29
CA ALA A 132 -4.77 4.35 15.01
C ALA A 132 -4.26 5.74 14.62
N VAL A 133 -4.31 6.09 13.33
CA VAL A 133 -3.93 7.43 12.85
C VAL A 133 -4.88 8.50 13.43
N THR A 134 -6.19 8.25 13.39
CA THR A 134 -7.20 9.13 14.02
C THR A 134 -6.88 9.36 15.51
N GLU A 135 -6.55 8.30 16.24
CA GLU A 135 -6.26 8.35 17.67
C GLU A 135 -4.94 9.08 17.97
N MET A 136 -3.87 8.84 17.19
CA MET A 136 -2.60 9.58 17.31
C MET A 136 -2.81 11.08 17.10
N LEU A 137 -3.56 11.48 16.07
CA LEU A 137 -3.83 12.90 15.77
C LEU A 137 -4.68 13.56 16.86
N SER A 138 -5.64 12.82 17.42
CA SER A 138 -6.60 13.36 18.39
C SER A 138 -6.08 13.40 19.83
N THR A 139 -5.19 12.47 20.19
CA THR A 139 -4.83 12.24 21.61
C THR A 139 -3.34 12.33 21.90
N ALA A 140 -2.48 12.21 20.89
CA ALA A 140 -1.02 12.22 21.03
C ALA A 140 -0.37 13.45 20.37
N ASP A 141 -1.17 14.50 20.10
CA ASP A 141 -0.74 15.72 19.41
C ASP A 141 -0.01 15.42 18.08
N GLY A 142 -0.49 14.41 17.37
CA GLY A 142 0.05 13.99 16.09
C GLY A 142 -0.31 14.95 14.95
N LYS A 143 0.52 14.92 13.91
CA LYS A 143 0.25 15.43 12.56
C LYS A 143 0.76 14.43 11.53
N LEU A 144 0.15 14.42 10.35
CA LEU A 144 0.68 13.68 9.21
C LEU A 144 1.83 14.46 8.58
N LEU A 145 2.85 13.72 8.15
CA LEU A 145 3.98 14.22 7.40
C LEU A 145 3.79 13.86 5.92
N SER A 146 3.81 14.86 5.04
CA SER A 146 3.80 14.66 3.59
C SER A 146 5.19 14.20 3.12
N LEU A 147 5.21 13.27 2.17
CA LEU A 147 6.42 12.88 1.45
C LEU A 147 6.66 13.84 0.29
N GLU A 148 7.92 13.93 -0.12
CA GLU A 148 8.34 14.64 -1.33
C GLU A 148 8.07 13.78 -2.56
N MET A 149 7.62 14.39 -3.66
CA MET A 149 7.38 13.65 -4.92
C MET A 149 8.65 12.97 -5.44
N GLU A 150 9.82 13.62 -5.30
CA GLU A 150 11.12 13.07 -5.69
C GLU A 150 11.40 11.72 -5.00
N LEU A 151 11.06 11.60 -3.72
CA LEU A 151 11.21 10.33 -3.00
C LEU A 151 10.29 9.25 -3.57
N ILE A 152 9.05 9.59 -3.93
CA ILE A 152 8.10 8.65 -4.52
C ILE A 152 8.60 8.18 -5.90
N GLU A 153 9.13 9.08 -6.71
CA GLU A 153 9.72 8.75 -8.02
C GLU A 153 10.95 7.84 -7.88
N ASP A 154 11.81 8.10 -6.90
CA ASP A 154 12.98 7.24 -6.64
C ASP A 154 12.59 5.87 -6.09
N LEU A 155 11.56 5.82 -5.23
CA LEU A 155 10.94 4.57 -4.82
C LEU A 155 10.36 3.82 -6.00
N GLN A 156 9.69 4.48 -6.95
CA GLN A 156 9.16 3.84 -8.15
C GLN A 156 10.24 3.27 -9.06
N LYS A 157 11.37 3.97 -9.21
CA LYS A 157 12.52 3.49 -9.99
C LYS A 157 13.13 2.23 -9.38
N ALA A 158 13.28 2.20 -8.05
CA ALA A 158 13.88 1.07 -7.34
C ALA A 158 12.88 -0.09 -7.12
N TYR A 159 11.62 0.25 -6.91
CA TYR A 159 10.54 -0.63 -6.46
C TYR A 159 9.26 -0.28 -7.24
N PRO A 160 9.06 -0.87 -8.43
CA PRO A 160 7.99 -0.48 -9.36
C PRO A 160 6.56 -0.60 -8.82
N TRP A 161 6.36 -1.25 -7.67
CA TRP A 161 5.07 -1.44 -7.03
C TRP A 161 4.53 -0.24 -6.26
N TYR A 162 5.31 0.82 -6.08
CA TYR A 162 4.82 2.04 -5.46
C TYR A 162 4.04 2.92 -6.45
N GLY A 163 2.93 3.48 -5.98
CA GLY A 163 2.20 4.56 -6.64
C GLY A 163 2.19 5.81 -5.76
N ALA A 164 2.11 7.00 -6.39
CA ALA A 164 1.78 8.22 -5.65
C ALA A 164 0.34 8.15 -5.15
N TYR A 165 0.12 8.61 -3.92
CA TYR A 165 -1.19 8.62 -3.29
C TYR A 165 -1.38 9.91 -2.50
N THR A 166 -2.54 10.54 -2.65
CA THR A 166 -2.94 11.70 -1.87
C THR A 166 -3.95 11.28 -0.81
N ILE A 167 -3.64 11.50 0.45
CA ILE A 167 -4.61 11.44 1.55
C ILE A 167 -5.34 12.79 1.53
N PRO A 168 -6.64 12.84 1.17
CA PRO A 168 -7.35 14.11 1.02
C PRO A 168 -7.46 14.88 2.33
N ALA A 169 -7.46 16.21 2.26
CA ALA A 169 -7.82 17.11 3.36
C ALA A 169 -9.11 16.64 4.07
N GLY A 170 -9.11 16.69 5.40
CA GLY A 170 -10.26 16.28 6.21
C GLY A 170 -10.45 14.76 6.36
N THR A 171 -9.51 13.93 5.90
CA THR A 171 -9.52 12.48 6.19
C THR A 171 -9.40 12.21 7.69
N TYR A 172 -8.62 13.02 8.39
CA TYR A 172 -8.37 12.89 9.82
C TYR A 172 -8.63 14.17 10.61
N PRO A 173 -8.92 14.08 11.93
CA PRO A 173 -9.10 15.26 12.78
C PRO A 173 -7.89 16.18 12.76
N GLY A 174 -8.12 17.46 12.46
CA GLY A 174 -7.06 18.48 12.44
C GLY A 174 -6.11 18.43 11.23
N GLN A 175 -6.33 17.53 10.27
CA GLN A 175 -5.61 17.50 9.00
C GLN A 175 -6.37 18.33 7.96
N THR A 176 -5.91 19.57 7.73
CA THR A 176 -6.58 20.55 6.85
C THR A 176 -6.04 20.58 5.42
N GLU A 177 -4.86 20.01 5.19
CA GLU A 177 -4.18 20.00 3.89
C GLU A 177 -4.05 18.56 3.37
N ASP A 178 -4.05 18.40 2.05
CA ASP A 178 -3.71 17.13 1.41
C ASP A 178 -2.31 16.64 1.84
N VAL A 179 -2.16 15.33 2.00
CA VAL A 179 -0.88 14.70 2.34
C VAL A 179 -0.46 13.78 1.20
N LEU A 180 0.63 14.12 0.53
CA LEU A 180 1.22 13.27 -0.50
C LEU A 180 2.01 12.15 0.17
N THR A 181 1.85 10.93 -0.34
CA THR A 181 2.57 9.76 0.15
C THR A 181 2.70 8.69 -0.95
N SER A 182 3.40 7.61 -0.67
CA SER A 182 3.40 6.41 -1.50
C SER A 182 2.32 5.43 -1.03
N ALA A 183 1.90 4.55 -1.93
CA ALA A 183 1.03 3.44 -1.59
C ALA A 183 1.35 2.19 -2.41
N ILE A 184 0.93 1.04 -1.90
CA ILE A 184 0.96 -0.24 -2.64
C ILE A 184 -0.48 -0.63 -2.96
N LYS A 185 -0.74 -1.07 -4.18
CA LYS A 185 -2.10 -1.45 -4.61
C LYS A 185 -2.44 -2.87 -4.17
N ILE A 186 -3.63 -3.05 -3.60
CA ILE A 186 -4.25 -4.37 -3.44
C ILE A 186 -4.93 -4.73 -4.76
N THR A 187 -4.83 -5.98 -5.19
CA THR A 187 -5.41 -6.45 -6.44
C THR A 187 -6.18 -7.75 -6.25
N ILE A 188 -7.09 -8.02 -7.17
CA ILE A 188 -7.50 -9.38 -7.52
C ILE A 188 -6.62 -9.81 -8.69
N CYS A 189 -5.95 -10.94 -8.53
CA CYS A 189 -5.04 -11.53 -9.48
C CYS A 189 -5.52 -12.92 -9.90
N THR A 190 -5.07 -13.34 -11.06
CA THR A 190 -5.44 -14.59 -11.72
C THR A 190 -4.23 -15.17 -12.44
N ASP A 191 -4.40 -16.30 -13.10
CA ASP A 191 -3.42 -16.93 -13.95
C ASP A 191 -3.82 -16.79 -15.43
N ALA A 192 -2.86 -16.56 -16.32
CA ALA A 192 -3.06 -16.42 -17.76
C ALA A 192 -3.65 -17.67 -18.44
N ARG A 193 -3.66 -18.82 -17.75
CA ARG A 193 -4.28 -20.06 -18.22
C ARG A 193 -5.79 -20.12 -17.97
N VAL A 194 -6.34 -19.20 -17.18
CA VAL A 194 -7.80 -19.11 -17.01
C VAL A 194 -8.39 -18.57 -18.31
N ASP A 195 -9.54 -19.13 -18.71
CA ASP A 195 -10.18 -18.76 -19.97
C ASP A 195 -10.54 -17.25 -20.02
N ASP A 196 -10.28 -16.62 -21.16
CA ASP A 196 -10.50 -15.19 -21.37
C ASP A 196 -11.96 -14.78 -21.21
N ASP A 197 -12.90 -15.61 -21.66
CA ASP A 197 -14.32 -15.31 -21.54
C ASP A 197 -14.77 -15.40 -20.08
N VAL A 198 -14.22 -16.35 -19.32
CA VAL A 198 -14.47 -16.45 -17.88
C VAL A 198 -13.97 -15.21 -17.14
N ILE A 199 -12.74 -14.75 -17.42
CA ILE A 199 -12.21 -13.56 -16.75
C ILE A 199 -12.93 -12.28 -17.21
N TYR A 200 -13.34 -12.20 -18.49
CA TYR A 200 -14.17 -11.10 -18.97
C TYR A 200 -15.50 -11.04 -18.23
N ASP A 201 -16.23 -12.15 -18.15
CA ASP A 201 -17.54 -12.21 -17.50
C ASP A 201 -17.44 -11.88 -16.01
N LEU A 202 -16.40 -12.36 -15.32
CA LEU A 202 -16.12 -12.01 -13.93
C LEU A 202 -15.84 -10.53 -13.74
N THR A 203 -14.99 -9.95 -14.60
CA THR A 203 -14.62 -8.53 -14.54
C THR A 203 -15.85 -7.66 -14.80
N LYS A 204 -16.62 -7.97 -15.85
CA LYS A 204 -17.87 -7.30 -16.18
C LYS A 204 -18.87 -7.37 -15.05
N THR A 205 -19.13 -8.57 -14.55
CA THR A 205 -20.08 -8.78 -13.44
C THR A 205 -19.66 -8.01 -12.19
N PHE A 206 -18.37 -7.98 -11.86
CA PHE A 206 -17.87 -7.21 -10.73
C PHE A 206 -18.20 -5.72 -10.87
N TRP A 207 -17.91 -5.11 -12.02
CA TRP A 207 -18.08 -3.68 -12.22
C TRP A 207 -19.54 -3.25 -12.41
N GLU A 208 -20.34 -4.04 -13.13
CA GLU A 208 -21.78 -3.76 -13.33
C GLU A 208 -22.58 -3.88 -12.03
N ASN A 209 -22.10 -4.66 -11.05
CA ASN A 209 -22.72 -4.82 -9.73
C ASN A 209 -21.95 -4.10 -8.61
N PHE A 210 -21.03 -3.21 -8.95
CA PHE A 210 -20.10 -2.62 -7.99
C PHE A 210 -20.79 -1.79 -6.90
N GLU A 211 -21.91 -1.13 -7.18
CA GLU A 211 -22.68 -0.40 -6.16
C GLU A 211 -23.24 -1.31 -5.06
N GLU A 212 -23.74 -2.49 -5.42
CA GLU A 212 -24.24 -3.49 -4.47
C GLU A 212 -23.08 -4.10 -3.66
N LEU A 213 -21.96 -4.40 -4.32
CA LEU A 213 -20.75 -4.88 -3.65
C LEU A 213 -20.21 -3.84 -2.65
N LYS A 214 -20.20 -2.55 -3.00
CA LYS A 214 -19.81 -1.46 -2.08
C LYS A 214 -20.71 -1.34 -0.85
N ALA A 215 -22.01 -1.64 -1.00
CA ALA A 215 -22.95 -1.58 0.11
C ALA A 215 -22.68 -2.68 1.16
N THR A 216 -22.20 -3.84 0.73
CA THR A 216 -21.98 -5.01 1.60
C THR A 216 -20.53 -5.19 2.04
N GLN A 217 -19.56 -4.70 1.26
CA GLN A 217 -18.13 -4.83 1.54
C GLN A 217 -17.49 -3.47 1.80
N ALA A 218 -17.28 -3.15 3.07
CA ALA A 218 -16.75 -1.84 3.49
C ALA A 218 -15.43 -1.42 2.79
N PRO A 219 -14.45 -2.32 2.51
CA PRO A 219 -13.23 -1.93 1.79
C PRO A 219 -13.47 -1.46 0.35
N LEU A 220 -14.51 -1.96 -0.33
CA LEU A 220 -14.79 -1.62 -1.72
C LEU A 220 -15.25 -0.17 -1.90
N LYS A 221 -15.73 0.48 -0.83
CA LYS A 221 -16.04 1.92 -0.83
C LYS A 221 -14.82 2.80 -1.16
N LYS A 222 -13.61 2.24 -1.09
CA LYS A 222 -12.33 2.92 -1.37
C LYS A 222 -11.81 2.64 -2.79
N VAL A 223 -12.49 1.80 -3.57
CA VAL A 223 -12.07 1.45 -4.93
C VAL A 223 -12.63 2.49 -5.89
N ASP A 224 -11.73 3.12 -6.64
CA ASP A 224 -12.05 4.01 -7.76
C ASP A 224 -11.88 3.22 -9.07
N PRO A 225 -12.95 3.04 -9.88
CA PRO A 225 -12.87 2.36 -11.17
C PRO A 225 -11.77 2.93 -12.07
N LEU A 226 -11.52 4.25 -12.06
CA LEU A 226 -10.51 4.90 -12.90
C LEU A 226 -9.07 4.52 -12.51
N GLN A 227 -8.89 3.90 -11.34
CA GLN A 227 -7.60 3.48 -10.79
C GLN A 227 -7.39 1.97 -10.89
N ALA A 228 -8.35 1.22 -11.44
CA ALA A 228 -8.32 -0.24 -11.47
C ALA A 228 -7.20 -0.82 -12.34
N VAL A 229 -6.72 -0.04 -13.31
CA VAL A 229 -5.68 -0.44 -14.28
C VAL A 229 -4.37 0.35 -14.11
N LYS A 230 -4.25 1.12 -13.02
CA LYS A 230 -3.09 1.99 -12.73
C LYS A 230 -2.27 1.47 -11.56
N ASP A 231 -0.99 1.86 -11.52
CA ASP A 231 -0.03 1.51 -10.45
C ASP A 231 0.11 0.00 -10.20
N LEU A 232 0.10 -0.78 -11.29
CA LEU A 232 0.13 -2.25 -11.23
C LEU A 232 1.54 -2.85 -11.24
N ALA A 233 2.58 -2.07 -10.92
CA ALA A 233 3.98 -2.51 -10.95
C ALA A 233 4.48 -3.05 -12.31
N GLY A 234 3.85 -2.63 -13.41
CA GLY A 234 4.10 -3.18 -14.75
C GLY A 234 3.63 -4.62 -14.93
N LEU A 235 2.84 -5.16 -13.99
CA LEU A 235 2.27 -6.50 -14.10
C LEU A 235 1.19 -6.54 -15.19
N PRO A 236 1.18 -7.58 -16.03
CA PRO A 236 0.22 -7.69 -17.12
C PRO A 236 -1.21 -7.90 -16.60
N ILE A 237 -2.16 -7.20 -17.20
CA ILE A 237 -3.61 -7.44 -17.00
C ILE A 237 -4.00 -8.69 -17.81
N HIS A 238 -4.93 -9.50 -17.30
CA HIS A 238 -5.46 -10.65 -18.04
C HIS A 238 -6.22 -10.19 -19.30
N GLU A 239 -6.12 -10.89 -20.43
CA GLU A 239 -6.73 -10.42 -21.69
C GLU A 239 -8.26 -10.31 -21.62
N GLY A 240 -8.94 -11.28 -21.00
CA GLY A 240 -10.36 -11.14 -20.64
C GLY A 240 -10.72 -9.86 -19.87
N ALA A 241 -9.93 -9.48 -18.85
CA ALA A 241 -10.17 -8.25 -18.08
C ALA A 241 -9.83 -7.01 -18.92
N ALA A 242 -8.72 -7.05 -19.69
CA ALA A 242 -8.32 -5.98 -20.58
C ALA A 242 -9.38 -5.72 -21.66
N ARG A 243 -10.04 -6.76 -22.18
CA ARG A 243 -11.17 -6.65 -23.11
C ARG A 243 -12.30 -5.80 -22.52
N TYR A 244 -12.72 -6.11 -21.28
CA TYR A 244 -13.76 -5.32 -20.59
C TYR A 244 -13.29 -3.87 -20.36
N TYR A 245 -12.06 -3.67 -19.89
CA TYR A 245 -11.55 -2.32 -19.62
C TYR A 245 -11.43 -1.44 -20.87
N ARG A 246 -11.11 -2.02 -22.05
CA ARG A 246 -11.16 -1.31 -23.33
C ARG A 246 -12.59 -0.91 -23.72
N GLU A 247 -13.58 -1.78 -23.49
CA GLU A 247 -15.00 -1.49 -23.78
C GLU A 247 -15.53 -0.28 -22.98
N ILE A 248 -15.08 -0.12 -21.74
CA ILE A 248 -15.47 1.00 -20.88
C ILE A 248 -14.50 2.19 -20.94
N GLY A 249 -13.52 2.17 -21.84
CA GLY A 249 -12.60 3.27 -22.09
C GLY A 249 -11.55 3.53 -21.00
N LEU A 250 -11.20 2.51 -20.21
CA LEU A 250 -10.13 2.58 -19.20
C LEU A 250 -8.76 2.14 -19.73
N LEU A 251 -8.72 1.37 -20.82
CA LEU A 251 -7.52 0.95 -21.55
C LEU A 251 -7.61 1.32 -23.03
#